data_AF-A0A8T6SG35-F1
#
_entry.id   AF-A0A8T6SG35-F1
#
_cell.length_a   1.000
_cell.length_b   1.000
_cell.length_c   1.000
_cell.angle_alpha   90.00
_cell.angle_beta   90.00
_cell.angle_gamma   90.00
#
_symmetry.space_group_name_H-M   'P 1'
#
loop_
_entity.id
_entity.type
_entity.pdbx_description
1 polymer ?
#
loop_
_entity_poly.entity_id
_entity_poly.type
_entity_poly.pdbx_seq_one_letter_code
_entity_poly.pdbx_strand_id
1 'polypeptide(L)' 'DTVEGKDLVNHMDSDKTNNSVDNLEWVNYSENFIHAQENGKRPIGSKRTSSLIDEDTVHGVCEMFVEGKTRGEILSSGLH' A
#
# COMPACT_ATOMS: atom_id res chain seq x y z
N ASP A 1 -5.45 9.91 -30.40
CA ASP A 1 -5.10 11.11 -29.63
C ASP A 1 -4.58 10.70 -28.26
N THR A 2 -3.35 11.10 -27.92
CA THR A 2 -2.80 10.99 -26.57
C THR A 2 -3.19 12.24 -25.80
N VAL A 3 -3.74 12.07 -24.59
CA VAL A 3 -4.06 13.21 -23.73
C VAL A 3 -2.75 13.77 -23.18
N GLU A 4 -2.51 15.07 -23.35
CA GLU A 4 -1.27 15.71 -22.92
C GLU A 4 -1.01 15.47 -21.41
N GLY A 5 0.19 15.00 -21.08
CA GLY A 5 0.58 14.65 -19.72
C GLY A 5 0.09 13.28 -19.22
N LYS A 6 -0.57 12.47 -20.07
CA LYS A 6 -1.08 11.14 -19.74
C LYS A 6 -0.51 10.09 -20.67
N ASP A 7 0.71 9.66 -20.36
CA ASP A 7 1.52 8.80 -21.24
C ASP A 7 1.32 7.28 -21.00
N LEU A 8 0.44 6.90 -20.07
CA LEU A 8 0.23 5.50 -19.69
C LEU A 8 -1.20 5.06 -20.02
N VAL A 9 -1.35 3.80 -20.42
CA VAL A 9 -2.66 3.14 -20.55
C VAL A 9 -2.95 2.34 -19.26
N ASN A 10 -4.10 2.58 -18.66
CA ASN A 10 -4.61 1.84 -17.50
C ASN A 10 -5.91 1.09 -17.84
N HIS A 11 -6.21 0.02 -17.09
CA HIS A 11 -7.47 -0.72 -17.18
C HIS A 11 -8.36 -0.25 -16.02
N MET A 12 -9.53 0.31 -16.35
CA MET A 12 -10.44 0.91 -15.37
C MET A 12 -10.96 -0.11 -14.34
N ASP A 13 -11.21 -1.35 -14.77
CA ASP A 13 -11.66 -2.45 -13.92
C ASP A 13 -10.52 -3.19 -13.18
N SER A 14 -9.27 -2.74 -13.36
CA SER A 14 -8.08 -3.40 -12.79
C SER A 14 -7.89 -4.88 -13.23
N ASP A 15 -8.51 -5.29 -14.34
CA ASP A 15 -8.32 -6.58 -15.01
C ASP A 15 -7.56 -6.41 -16.33
N LYS A 16 -6.31 -6.91 -16.35
CA LYS A 16 -5.41 -6.82 -17.50
C LYS A 16 -5.82 -7.72 -18.68
N THR A 17 -6.86 -8.54 -18.51
CA THR A 17 -7.39 -9.42 -19.58
C THR A 17 -8.54 -8.77 -20.35
N ASN A 18 -9.19 -7.74 -19.78
CA ASN A 18 -10.28 -7.00 -20.41
C ASN A 18 -9.76 -5.87 -21.29
N ASN A 19 -9.47 -6.18 -22.56
CA ASN A 19 -8.93 -5.25 -23.55
C ASN A 19 -10.01 -4.46 -24.32
N SER A 20 -11.24 -4.35 -23.79
CA SER A 20 -12.26 -3.50 -24.40
C SER A 20 -11.77 -2.05 -24.44
N VAL A 21 -11.94 -1.36 -25.57
CA VAL A 21 -11.52 0.06 -25.70
C VAL A 21 -12.19 0.93 -24.64
N ASP A 22 -13.44 0.61 -24.29
CA ASP A 22 -14.22 1.32 -23.27
C ASP A 22 -13.71 1.04 -21.84
N ASN A 23 -12.85 0.04 -21.65
CA ASN A 23 -12.21 -0.29 -20.36
C ASN A 23 -10.81 0.34 -20.21
N LEU A 24 -10.29 0.99 -21.25
CA LEU A 24 -8.96 1.58 -21.24
C LEU A 24 -9.04 3.10 -21.03
N GLU A 25 -8.17 3.62 -20.16
CA GLU A 25 -8.02 5.05 -19.93
C GLU A 25 -6.56 5.47 -20.09
N TRP A 26 -6.35 6.69 -20.61
CA TRP A 26 -5.04 7.32 -20.55
C TRP A 26 -4.89 7.99 -19.18
N VAL A 27 -3.77 7.73 -18.52
CA VAL A 27 -3.43 8.25 -17.19
C VAL A 27 -1.98 8.68 -17.12
N ASN A 28 -1.66 9.56 -16.18
CA ASN A 28 -0.29 9.85 -15.80
C ASN A 28 0.22 8.86 -14.73
N TYR A 29 1.50 8.95 -14.39
CA TYR A 29 2.11 8.04 -13.41
C TYR A 29 1.45 8.11 -12.02
N SER A 30 1.10 9.31 -11.56
CA SER A 30 0.47 9.53 -10.25
C SER A 30 -0.94 8.93 -10.20
N GLU A 31 -1.73 9.16 -11.25
CA GLU A 31 -3.08 8.59 -11.39
C GLU A 31 -3.04 7.05 -11.42
N ASN A 32 -2.15 6.46 -12.23
CA ASN A 32 -1.98 5.01 -12.29
C ASN A 32 -1.53 4.42 -10.94
N PHE A 33 -0.64 5.12 -10.23
CA PHE A 33 -0.18 4.72 -8.90
C PHE A 33 -1.32 4.73 -7.87
N ILE A 34 -2.11 5.80 -7.84
CA ILE A 34 -3.27 5.94 -6.96
C ILE A 34 -4.28 4.84 -7.26
N HIS A 35 -4.63 4.63 -8.53
CA HIS A 35 -5.56 3.58 -8.95
C HIS A 35 -5.09 2.18 -8.50
N ALA A 36 -3.80 1.87 -8.67
CA ALA A 36 -3.24 0.59 -8.21
C ALA A 36 -3.29 0.44 -6.67
N GLN A 37 -3.15 1.55 -5.93
CA GLN A 37 -3.26 1.56 -4.47
C GLN A 37 -4.70 1.36 -4.00
N GLU A 38 -5.67 2.07 -4.59
CA GLU A 38 -7.10 1.96 -4.28
C GLU A 38 -7.65 0.57 -4.61
N ASN A 39 -7.18 -0.04 -5.70
CA ASN A 39 -7.57 -1.40 -6.09
C ASN A 39 -6.77 -2.51 -5.40
N GLY A 40 -6.00 -2.19 -4.35
CA GLY A 40 -5.27 -3.18 -3.55
C GLY A 40 -4.18 -3.94 -4.31
N LYS A 41 -3.75 -3.45 -5.48
CA LYS A 41 -2.71 -4.07 -6.31
C LYS A 41 -1.30 -3.78 -5.78
N ARG A 42 -1.17 -2.99 -4.71
CA ARG A 42 0.10 -2.70 -4.03
C ARG A 42 0.03 -3.11 -2.56
N PRO A 43 0.95 -3.97 -2.08
CA PRO A 43 1.00 -4.31 -0.66
C PRO A 43 1.39 -3.10 0.20
N ILE A 44 0.74 -2.97 1.35
CA ILE A 44 0.95 -1.91 2.35
C ILE A 44 1.24 -2.55 3.72
N GLY A 45 1.94 -1.80 4.59
CA GLY A 45 2.28 -2.25 5.94
C GLY A 45 2.99 -3.61 5.96
N SER A 46 2.55 -4.46 6.88
CA SER A 46 3.03 -5.85 7.08
C SER A 46 2.94 -6.75 5.84
N LYS A 47 2.12 -6.39 4.84
CA LYS A 47 2.02 -7.13 3.57
C LYS A 47 3.18 -6.86 2.62
N ARG A 48 4.03 -5.86 2.89
CA ARG A 48 5.23 -5.60 2.09
C ARG A 48 6.30 -6.64 2.42
N THR A 49 6.98 -7.13 1.37
CA THR A 49 8.11 -8.07 1.52
C THR A 49 9.28 -7.49 2.29
N SER A 50 9.41 -6.16 2.31
CA SER A 50 10.42 -5.43 3.08
C SER A 50 9.92 -4.96 4.44
N SER A 51 8.73 -5.39 4.89
CA SER A 51 8.24 -5.01 6.22
C SER A 51 9.12 -5.68 7.26
N LEU A 52 9.69 -4.88 8.16
CA LEU A 52 10.50 -5.37 9.26
C LEU A 52 9.66 -5.80 10.46
N ILE A 53 8.43 -5.29 10.54
CA ILE A 53 7.53 -5.44 11.69
C ILE A 53 6.17 -5.85 11.13
N ASP A 54 5.53 -6.83 11.78
CA ASP A 54 4.17 -7.24 11.46
C ASP A 54 3.13 -6.44 12.27
N GLU A 55 1.85 -6.70 11.99
CA GLU A 55 0.75 -5.98 12.63
C GLU A 55 0.66 -6.28 14.13
N ASP A 56 1.02 -7.50 14.54
CA ASP A 56 0.90 -7.96 15.93
C ASP A 56 1.96 -7.29 16.81
N THR A 57 3.20 -7.17 16.31
CA THR A 57 4.25 -6.41 17.01
C THR A 57 3.88 -4.93 17.14
N VAL A 58 3.27 -4.31 16.12
CA VAL A 58 2.81 -2.92 16.23
C VAL A 58 1.74 -2.78 17.32
N HIS A 59 0.75 -3.67 17.36
CA HIS A 59 -0.29 -3.64 18.39
C HIS A 59 0.28 -3.80 19.80
N GLY A 60 1.20 -4.75 20.01
CA GLY A 60 1.82 -4.94 21.31
C GLY A 60 2.63 -3.72 21.75
N VAL A 61 3.37 -3.07 20.85
CA VAL A 61 4.06 -1.81 21.16
C VAL A 61 3.08 -0.71 21.55
N CYS A 62 1.95 -0.57 20.84
CA CYS A 62 0.90 0.39 21.18
C CYS A 62 0.28 0.12 22.55
N GLU A 63 -0.02 -1.14 22.88
CA GLU A 63 -0.56 -1.54 24.18
C GLU A 63 0.42 -1.19 25.31
N MET A 64 1.70 -1.51 25.14
CA MET A 64 2.72 -1.15 26.13
C MET A 64 2.83 0.36 26.35
N PHE A 65 2.67 1.18 25.31
CA PHE A 65 2.60 2.64 25.47
C PHE A 65 1.37 3.08 26.26
N VAL A 66 0.21 2.45 26.02
CA VAL A 66 -1.03 2.72 26.78
C VAL A 66 -0.86 2.35 28.25
N GLU A 67 -0.13 1.29 28.56
CA GLU A 67 0.25 0.88 29.92
C GLU A 67 1.30 1.79 30.59
N GLY A 68 1.83 2.79 29.86
CA GLY A 68 2.83 3.73 30.36
C GLY A 68 4.26 3.19 30.34
N LYS A 69 4.53 2.11 29.60
CA LYS A 69 5.89 1.59 29.43
C LYS A 69 6.76 2.57 28.69
N THR A 70 7.99 2.71 29.16
CA THR A 70 9.03 3.47 28.49
C THR A 70 9.62 2.70 27.31
N ARG A 71 10.26 3.40 26.38
CA ARG A 71 10.95 2.78 25.23
C ARG A 71 11.98 1.73 25.67
N GLY A 72 12.65 1.95 26.80
CA GLY A 72 13.63 1.00 27.35
C GLY A 72 12.99 -0.32 27.79
N GLU A 73 11.81 -0.25 28.42
CA GLU A 73 11.06 -1.44 28.83
C GLU A 73 10.49 -2.19 27.63
N ILE A 74 10.01 -1.47 26.61
CA ILE A 74 9.54 -2.07 25.35
C ILE A 74 10.67 -2.82 24.64
N LEU A 75 11.85 -2.21 24.49
CA LEU A 75 13.00 -2.88 23.88
C LEU A 75 13.49 -4.09 24.69
N SER A 76 13.32 -4.05 26.01
CA SER A 76 13.71 -5.14 26.90
C SER A 76 12.68 -6.28 26.95
N SER A 77 11.47 -6.07 26.44
CA SER A 77 10.40 -7.09 26.42
C SER A 77 10.62 -8.19 25.40
N GLY A 78 11.49 -7.97 24.41
CA GLY A 78 11.70 -8.91 23.32
C GLY A 78 10.57 -8.92 22.29
N LEU A 79 9.70 -7.90 22.24
CA LEU A 79 8.86 -7.64 21.07
C LEU A 79 9.73 -7.06 19.95
N HIS A 80 9.75 -7.70 18.77
CA HIS A 80 10.45 -7.23 17.56
C HIS A 80 9.65 -7.54 16.30
#